data_AF-A0A084VDF2-F1
#
_entry.id   AF-A0A084VDF2-F1
#
_cell.length_a   1.000
_cell.length_b   1.000
_cell.length_c   1.000
_cell.angle_alpha   90.00
_cell.angle_beta   90.00
_cell.angle_gamma   90.00
#
_symmetry.space_group_name_H-M   'P 1'
#
loop_
_entity.id
_entity.type
_entity.pdbx_description
1 polymer ?
#
loop_
_entity_poly.entity_id
_entity_poly.type
_entity_poly.pdbx_seq_one_letter_code
_entity_poly.pdbx_strand_id
1 'polypeptide(L)'
;MYYIFAPVLLDTPHEHQKTILMKNMEEAVPGGELYKPEHHKCIAGWYSDLKYHNRTYKRLVAALDMFFVRFPDHPSSKLRVGTSPARYKDCSAIETLHHFRSLMGIPVQQVADWVWHEEANCEAQALLAPKNETEVAHSYAPYFSFFKLGGDTSMSTVDLNASFELFAHTVGTVLGSTRSKNARMPEIAERTAIESGLIVGAIKAVNRQQQALANQELGDLEEKDDIVIAFIQKEAQNFPTNMNSEEWEKIVRDKDTLRKFALLGKRLAKRITDVRSGTIGAEVKNVAGLSLESALRELMKLL
;
A
#
# COMPACT_ATOMS: atom_id res chain seq x y z
N MET A 1 -3.90 -17.88 30.74
CA MET A 1 -2.98 -17.77 29.59
C MET A 1 -3.54 -16.75 28.57
N TYR A 2 -3.80 -15.50 29.00
CA TYR A 2 -4.59 -14.52 28.22
C TYR A 2 -3.89 -13.17 27.99
N TYR A 3 -2.63 -13.03 28.40
CA TYR A 3 -1.86 -11.79 28.27
C TYR A 3 -1.04 -11.70 26.96
N ILE A 4 -0.98 -12.77 26.16
CA ILE A 4 -0.21 -12.79 24.91
C ILE A 4 -0.86 -11.90 23.84
N PHE A 5 -2.18 -11.70 23.89
CA PHE A 5 -2.97 -10.98 22.87
C PHE A 5 -3.41 -9.57 23.26
N ALA A 6 -3.28 -9.22 24.54
CA ALA A 6 -3.48 -7.87 25.04
C ALA A 6 -2.77 -6.78 24.20
N PRO A 7 -1.55 -7.00 23.69
CA PRO A 7 -0.88 -6.08 22.78
C PRO A 7 -1.68 -5.61 21.58
N VAL A 8 -2.35 -6.52 20.89
CA VAL A 8 -3.10 -6.20 19.67
C VAL A 8 -4.34 -5.35 19.99
N LEU A 9 -4.99 -5.63 21.13
CA LEU A 9 -6.11 -4.83 21.62
C LEU A 9 -5.68 -3.41 22.01
N LEU A 10 -4.49 -3.27 22.60
CA LEU A 10 -3.93 -1.99 23.02
C LEU A 10 -3.44 -1.14 21.85
N ASP A 11 -2.97 -1.76 20.77
CA ASP A 11 -2.55 -1.08 19.53
C ASP A 11 -3.69 -0.67 18.62
N THR A 12 -4.90 -1.14 18.90
CA THR A 12 -6.08 -0.81 18.12
C THR A 12 -6.69 0.49 18.67
N PRO A 13 -6.64 1.62 17.93
CA PRO A 13 -7.07 2.91 18.48
C PRO A 13 -8.61 3.03 18.54
N HIS A 14 -9.33 2.34 17.66
CA HIS A 14 -10.79 2.47 17.53
C HIS A 14 -11.53 1.39 18.32
N GLU A 15 -12.45 1.81 19.20
CA GLU A 15 -13.23 0.88 20.06
C GLU A 15 -14.01 -0.17 19.26
N HIS A 16 -14.60 0.21 18.12
CA HIS A 16 -15.32 -0.75 17.29
C HIS A 16 -14.44 -1.91 16.80
N GLN A 17 -13.18 -1.63 16.45
CA GLN A 17 -12.21 -2.65 16.03
C GLN A 17 -11.76 -3.52 17.21
N LYS A 18 -11.64 -2.95 18.42
CA LYS A 18 -11.33 -3.71 19.63
C LYS A 18 -12.42 -4.75 19.92
N THR A 19 -13.70 -4.39 19.80
CA THR A 19 -14.81 -5.32 20.01
C THR A 19 -14.76 -6.50 19.05
N ILE A 20 -14.47 -6.25 17.77
CA ILE A 20 -14.31 -7.31 16.76
C ILE A 20 -13.13 -8.23 17.13
N LEU A 21 -11.99 -7.65 17.51
CA LEU A 21 -10.81 -8.42 17.92
C LEU A 21 -11.06 -9.27 19.16
N MET A 22 -11.76 -8.74 20.17
CA MET A 22 -12.13 -9.50 21.37
C MET A 22 -12.96 -10.73 21.01
N LYS A 23 -13.99 -10.55 20.17
CA LYS A 23 -14.82 -11.67 19.69
C LYS A 23 -13.97 -12.73 18.96
N ASN A 24 -13.07 -12.31 18.07
CA ASN A 24 -12.22 -13.25 17.35
C ASN A 24 -11.25 -14.01 18.30
N MET A 25 -10.82 -13.37 19.39
CA MET A 25 -9.98 -14.00 20.41
C MET A 25 -10.76 -15.03 21.24
N GLU A 26 -12.04 -14.77 21.55
CA GLU A 26 -12.95 -15.73 22.20
C GLU A 26 -13.08 -17.02 21.41
N GLU A 27 -13.34 -16.87 20.11
CA GLU A 27 -13.49 -18.00 19.19
C GLU A 27 -12.18 -18.78 19.00
N ALA A 28 -11.04 -18.10 19.11
CA ALA A 28 -9.72 -18.72 19.00
C ALA A 28 -9.33 -19.54 20.24
N VAL A 29 -9.78 -19.13 21.43
CA VAL A 29 -9.47 -19.81 22.70
C VAL A 29 -10.74 -19.99 23.56
N PRO A 30 -11.60 -20.97 23.21
CA PRO A 30 -12.85 -21.19 23.92
C PRO A 30 -12.62 -21.53 25.40
N GLY A 31 -13.39 -20.89 26.28
CA GLY A 31 -13.46 -21.30 27.70
C GLY A 31 -12.36 -20.77 28.61
N GLY A 32 -11.71 -19.66 28.28
CA GLY A 32 -10.91 -18.99 29.30
C GLY A 32 -11.08 -17.49 29.35
N GLU A 33 -10.44 -16.92 30.35
CA GLU A 33 -10.75 -15.60 30.87
C GLU A 33 -10.42 -14.50 29.88
N LEU A 34 -11.48 -13.89 29.34
CA LEU A 34 -11.37 -12.77 28.45
C LEU A 34 -10.71 -11.57 29.09
N TYR A 35 -10.00 -10.81 28.25
CA TYR A 35 -9.61 -9.46 28.60
C TYR A 35 -10.86 -8.69 29.05
N LYS A 36 -10.81 -8.13 30.25
CA LYS A 36 -11.85 -7.24 30.75
C LYS A 36 -11.33 -5.79 30.76
N PRO A 37 -12.15 -4.78 30.46
CA PRO A 37 -11.73 -3.38 30.46
C PRO A 37 -11.05 -2.92 31.76
N GLU A 38 -11.46 -3.45 32.91
CA GLU A 38 -10.84 -3.19 34.21
C GLU A 38 -9.38 -3.65 34.31
N HIS A 39 -8.96 -4.62 33.49
CA HIS A 39 -7.57 -5.09 33.42
C HIS A 39 -6.67 -4.16 32.58
N HIS A 40 -7.24 -3.19 31.85
CA HIS A 40 -6.52 -2.30 30.93
C HIS A 40 -5.32 -1.61 31.59
N LYS A 41 -5.49 -1.07 32.81
CA LYS A 41 -4.41 -0.32 33.50
C LYS A 41 -3.24 -1.19 33.93
N CYS A 42 -3.51 -2.39 34.46
CA CYS A 42 -2.47 -3.34 34.86
C CYS A 42 -1.75 -3.93 33.65
N ILE A 43 -2.49 -4.20 32.58
CA ILE A 43 -1.95 -4.76 31.33
C ILE A 43 -1.19 -3.68 30.55
N ALA A 44 -1.62 -2.42 30.55
CA ALA A 44 -0.95 -1.33 29.85
C ALA A 44 0.48 -1.10 30.37
N GLY A 45 0.72 -1.18 31.68
CA GLY A 45 2.06 -1.09 32.27
C GLY A 45 2.95 -2.29 31.92
N TRP A 46 2.40 -3.51 31.97
CA TRP A 46 3.08 -4.71 31.48
C TRP A 46 3.36 -4.66 29.96
N TYR A 47 2.45 -4.05 29.22
CA TYR A 47 2.49 -3.94 27.77
C TYR A 47 3.55 -2.96 27.29
N SER A 48 3.68 -1.79 27.92
CA SER A 48 4.73 -0.84 27.56
C SER A 48 6.11 -1.48 27.69
N ASP A 49 6.34 -2.26 28.75
CA ASP A 49 7.61 -2.95 28.99
C ASP A 49 7.84 -4.11 28.02
N LEU A 50 6.81 -4.93 27.75
CA LEU A 50 6.91 -6.06 26.81
C LEU A 50 7.02 -5.62 25.35
N LYS A 51 6.30 -4.58 24.93
CA LYS A 51 6.18 -4.16 23.53
C LYS A 51 7.36 -3.31 23.08
N TYR A 52 7.81 -2.37 23.89
CA TYR A 52 8.87 -1.45 23.46
C TYR A 52 10.26 -1.99 23.81
N HIS A 53 10.39 -2.81 24.87
CA HIS A 53 11.70 -3.18 25.41
C HIS A 53 12.00 -4.69 25.41
N ASN A 54 11.00 -5.58 25.39
CA ASN A 54 11.25 -7.02 25.46
C ASN A 54 11.46 -7.66 24.07
N ARG A 55 12.72 -7.75 23.65
CA ARG A 55 13.12 -8.42 22.39
C ARG A 55 12.70 -9.88 22.34
N THR A 56 12.72 -10.59 23.47
CA THR A 56 12.34 -12.01 23.54
C THR A 56 10.85 -12.19 23.23
N TYR A 57 9.99 -11.34 23.78
CA TYR A 57 8.56 -11.36 23.48
C TYR A 57 8.28 -11.19 21.98
N LYS A 58 8.88 -10.17 21.33
CA LYS A 58 8.72 -9.95 19.88
C LYS A 58 9.14 -11.17 19.05
N ARG A 59 10.28 -11.77 19.37
CA ARG A 59 10.79 -12.97 18.69
C ARG A 59 9.86 -14.16 18.85
N LEU A 60 9.30 -14.37 20.03
CA LEU A 60 8.33 -15.45 20.28
C LEU A 60 7.05 -15.25 19.48
N VAL A 61 6.51 -14.02 19.47
CA VAL A 61 5.31 -13.68 18.68
C VAL A 61 5.55 -13.90 17.19
N ALA A 62 6.67 -13.41 16.66
CA ALA A 62 7.02 -13.59 15.25
C ALA A 62 7.25 -15.07 14.89
N ALA A 63 7.95 -15.83 15.73
CA ALA A 63 8.16 -17.26 15.51
C ALA A 63 6.83 -18.03 15.50
N LEU A 64 5.91 -17.68 16.40
CA LEU A 64 4.59 -18.31 16.47
C LEU A 64 3.74 -17.98 15.24
N ASP A 65 3.70 -16.71 14.80
CA ASP A 65 2.98 -16.34 13.57
C ASP A 65 3.59 -17.02 12.34
N MET A 66 4.93 -17.03 12.23
CA MET A 66 5.65 -17.68 11.14
C MET A 66 5.36 -19.18 11.07
N PHE A 67 5.32 -19.86 12.21
CA PHE A 67 4.96 -21.27 12.30
C PHE A 67 3.53 -21.51 11.79
N PHE A 68 2.53 -20.77 12.30
CA PHE A 68 1.14 -20.97 11.88
C PHE A 68 0.83 -20.47 10.46
N VAL A 69 1.64 -19.56 9.91
CA VAL A 69 1.62 -19.23 8.48
C VAL A 69 2.06 -20.41 7.63
N ARG A 70 3.08 -21.15 8.07
CA ARG A 70 3.59 -22.33 7.37
C ARG A 70 2.66 -23.54 7.53
N PHE A 71 1.99 -23.65 8.68
CA PHE A 71 1.08 -24.75 9.03
C PHE A 71 -0.32 -24.21 9.36
N PRO A 72 -1.08 -23.74 8.35
CA PRO A 72 -2.40 -23.14 8.57
C PRO A 72 -3.43 -24.11 9.16
N ASP A 73 -3.29 -25.41 8.89
CA ASP A 73 -4.19 -26.47 9.37
C ASP A 73 -3.90 -26.94 10.80
N HIS A 74 -2.89 -26.36 11.47
CA HIS A 74 -2.58 -26.71 12.85
C HIS A 74 -3.76 -26.35 13.77
N PRO A 75 -4.14 -27.20 14.76
CA PRO A 75 -5.31 -26.94 15.61
C PRO A 75 -5.29 -25.58 16.33
N SER A 76 -4.09 -25.10 16.66
CA SER A 76 -3.85 -23.81 17.31
C SER A 76 -3.60 -22.64 16.35
N SER A 77 -3.77 -22.79 15.03
CA SER A 77 -3.52 -21.72 14.06
C SER A 77 -4.41 -20.48 14.28
N LYS A 78 -5.55 -20.65 14.96
CA LYS A 78 -6.43 -19.54 15.40
C LYS A 78 -5.74 -18.54 16.34
N LEU A 79 -4.68 -18.94 17.04
CA LEU A 79 -3.88 -18.02 17.87
C LEU A 79 -3.25 -16.88 17.06
N ARG A 80 -3.21 -16.99 15.73
CA ARG A 80 -2.77 -15.92 14.83
C ARG A 80 -3.58 -14.64 14.95
N VAL A 81 -4.80 -14.69 15.50
CA VAL A 81 -5.60 -13.47 15.76
C VAL A 81 -4.82 -12.40 16.54
N GLY A 82 -3.91 -12.80 17.43
CA GLY A 82 -3.09 -11.86 18.19
C GLY A 82 -1.60 -11.85 17.83
N THR A 83 -1.15 -12.67 16.88
CA THR A 83 0.25 -12.64 16.39
C THR A 83 0.37 -12.13 14.95
N SER A 84 -0.72 -12.12 14.18
CA SER A 84 -0.72 -11.64 12.79
C SER A 84 -0.22 -10.20 12.63
N PRO A 85 -0.43 -9.26 13.57
CA PRO A 85 0.11 -7.91 13.44
C PRO A 85 1.64 -7.82 13.55
N ALA A 86 2.32 -8.91 13.91
CA ALA A 86 3.79 -9.00 13.88
C ALA A 86 4.35 -9.13 12.46
N ARG A 87 3.53 -9.63 11.52
CA ARG A 87 3.91 -9.80 10.12
C ARG A 87 3.83 -8.46 9.39
N TYR A 88 4.88 -8.15 8.63
CA TYR A 88 5.17 -6.87 7.97
C TYR A 88 5.13 -5.65 8.90
N LYS A 89 5.27 -5.88 10.21
CA LYS A 89 5.30 -4.80 11.19
C LYS A 89 6.52 -3.92 10.96
N ASP A 90 6.28 -2.61 10.89
CA ASP A 90 7.29 -1.59 10.58
C ASP A 90 7.94 -1.78 9.19
N CYS A 91 7.25 -2.47 8.28
CA CYS A 91 7.66 -2.67 6.89
C CYS A 91 6.61 -2.10 5.91
N SER A 92 6.17 -0.86 6.17
CA SER A 92 5.09 -0.21 5.43
C SER A 92 5.37 -0.13 3.93
N ALA A 93 6.62 0.14 3.53
CA ALA A 93 6.96 0.27 2.11
C ALA A 93 6.85 -1.06 1.36
N ILE A 94 7.12 -2.20 2.02
CA ILE A 94 6.90 -3.55 1.44
C ILE A 94 5.40 -3.82 1.26
N GLU A 95 4.58 -3.46 2.24
CA GLU A 95 3.12 -3.57 2.09
C GLU A 95 2.60 -2.68 0.96
N THR A 96 3.14 -1.47 0.84
CA THR A 96 2.81 -0.52 -0.24
C THR A 96 3.23 -1.06 -1.60
N LEU A 97 4.40 -1.71 -1.69
CA LEU A 97 4.86 -2.39 -2.90
C LEU A 97 3.91 -3.52 -3.32
N HIS A 98 3.49 -4.37 -2.38
CA HIS A 98 2.50 -5.41 -2.66
C HIS A 98 1.13 -4.83 -3.04
N HIS A 99 0.72 -3.73 -2.40
CA HIS A 99 -0.52 -3.05 -2.74
C HIS A 99 -0.46 -2.45 -4.15
N PHE A 100 0.63 -1.78 -4.50
CA PHE A 100 0.86 -1.21 -5.82
C PHE A 100 0.86 -2.28 -6.91
N ARG A 101 1.59 -3.38 -6.71
CA ARG A 101 1.57 -4.56 -7.59
C ARG A 101 0.13 -5.04 -7.86
N SER A 102 -0.66 -5.18 -6.80
CA SER A 102 -2.06 -5.62 -6.90
C SER A 102 -2.93 -4.64 -7.68
N LEU A 103 -2.77 -3.33 -7.43
CA LEU A 103 -3.48 -2.27 -8.16
C LEU A 103 -3.14 -2.27 -9.65
N MET A 104 -1.87 -2.44 -9.99
CA MET A 104 -1.38 -2.43 -11.37
C MET A 104 -1.70 -3.73 -12.10
N GLY A 105 -1.88 -4.84 -11.39
CA GLY A 105 -2.11 -6.17 -11.97
C GLY A 105 -0.87 -6.73 -12.64
N ILE A 106 0.32 -6.43 -12.10
CA ILE A 106 1.62 -6.82 -12.66
C ILE A 106 2.37 -7.78 -11.73
N PRO A 107 3.36 -8.53 -12.23
CA PRO A 107 4.36 -9.19 -11.40
C PRO A 107 5.16 -8.20 -10.55
N VAL A 108 5.64 -8.64 -9.40
CA VAL A 108 6.41 -7.80 -8.47
C VAL A 108 7.73 -7.31 -9.08
N GLN A 109 8.34 -8.12 -9.95
CA GLN A 109 9.58 -7.80 -10.65
C GLN A 109 9.41 -6.64 -11.65
N GLN A 110 8.18 -6.41 -12.13
CA GLN A 110 7.84 -5.34 -13.05
C GLN A 110 7.41 -4.05 -12.34
N VAL A 111 7.41 -4.03 -11.00
CA VAL A 111 6.98 -2.83 -10.25
C VAL A 111 7.87 -1.65 -10.57
N ALA A 112 9.20 -1.84 -10.55
CA ALA A 112 10.15 -0.76 -10.82
C ALA A 112 9.96 -0.16 -12.22
N ASP A 113 9.61 -0.95 -13.22
CA ASP A 113 9.38 -0.48 -14.60
C ASP A 113 8.22 0.54 -14.69
N TRP A 114 7.30 0.51 -13.73
CA TRP A 114 6.14 1.40 -13.66
C TRP A 114 6.31 2.58 -12.69
N VAL A 115 7.45 2.68 -11.99
CA VAL A 115 7.73 3.80 -11.08
C VAL A 115 8.41 4.92 -11.85
N TRP A 116 7.60 5.81 -12.44
CA TRP A 116 8.07 6.93 -13.26
C TRP A 116 8.46 8.16 -12.44
N HIS A 117 9.27 7.94 -11.40
CA HIS A 117 9.85 9.00 -10.57
C HIS A 117 11.19 8.49 -10.06
N GLU A 118 12.27 9.22 -10.33
CA GLU A 118 13.65 8.74 -10.15
C GLU A 118 13.92 8.22 -8.73
N GLU A 119 13.69 9.03 -7.71
CA GLU A 119 13.95 8.62 -6.32
C GLU A 119 13.05 7.47 -5.88
N ALA A 120 11.78 7.51 -6.28
CA ALA A 120 10.82 6.45 -5.96
C ALA A 120 11.21 5.14 -6.64
N ASN A 121 11.80 5.21 -7.83
CA ASN A 121 12.28 4.06 -8.58
C ASN A 121 13.50 3.45 -7.87
N CYS A 122 14.47 4.28 -7.47
CA CYS A 122 15.62 3.85 -6.67
C CYS A 122 15.19 3.14 -5.38
N GLU A 123 14.21 3.70 -4.65
CA GLU A 123 13.63 3.09 -3.45
C GLU A 123 12.93 1.76 -3.78
N ALA A 124 12.11 1.71 -4.83
CA ALA A 124 11.43 0.49 -5.26
C ALA A 124 12.43 -0.62 -5.64
N GLN A 125 13.49 -0.29 -6.39
CA GLN A 125 14.56 -1.23 -6.73
C GLN A 125 15.29 -1.74 -5.50
N ALA A 126 15.55 -0.88 -4.51
CA ALA A 126 16.15 -1.28 -3.25
C ALA A 126 15.26 -2.26 -2.46
N LEU A 127 13.94 -2.03 -2.46
CA LEU A 127 12.98 -2.96 -1.85
C LEU A 127 12.92 -4.32 -2.57
N LEU A 128 13.04 -4.31 -3.90
CA LEU A 128 13.03 -5.49 -4.76
C LEU A 128 14.38 -6.25 -4.80
N ALA A 129 15.41 -5.75 -4.12
CA ALA A 129 16.73 -6.38 -4.14
C ALA A 129 16.62 -7.88 -3.72
N PRO A 130 17.18 -8.83 -4.51
CA PRO A 130 16.98 -10.27 -4.29
C PRO A 130 17.34 -10.77 -2.88
N LYS A 131 18.26 -10.09 -2.20
CA LYS A 131 18.70 -10.42 -0.83
C LYS A 131 17.63 -10.18 0.24
N ASN A 132 16.57 -9.44 -0.07
CA ASN A 132 15.54 -9.08 0.90
C ASN A 132 14.45 -10.15 1.07
N GLU A 133 14.44 -11.20 0.25
CA GLU A 133 13.48 -12.32 0.29
C GLU A 133 11.99 -11.87 0.32
N THR A 134 11.68 -10.69 -0.24
CA THR A 134 10.34 -10.09 -0.24
C THR A 134 9.31 -10.91 -1.01
N GLU A 135 9.76 -11.75 -1.94
CA GLU A 135 8.92 -12.64 -2.74
C GLU A 135 8.75 -14.04 -2.14
N VAL A 136 9.52 -14.37 -1.10
CA VAL A 136 9.52 -15.70 -0.51
C VAL A 136 8.42 -15.77 0.55
N ALA A 137 7.32 -16.45 0.25
CA ALA A 137 6.10 -16.44 1.07
C ALA A 137 6.28 -16.86 2.55
N HIS A 138 7.31 -17.68 2.82
CA HIS A 138 7.64 -18.21 4.15
C HIS A 138 9.03 -17.81 4.65
N SER A 139 9.58 -16.70 4.15
CA SER A 139 10.87 -16.17 4.62
C SER A 139 10.75 -15.50 5.99
N TYR A 140 11.91 -15.10 6.50
CA TYR A 140 12.01 -14.23 7.67
C TYR A 140 11.73 -12.76 7.37
N ALA A 141 11.71 -12.36 6.09
CA ALA A 141 11.54 -10.97 5.66
C ALA A 141 10.26 -10.30 6.22
N PRO A 142 9.09 -10.95 6.27
CA PRO A 142 7.90 -10.35 6.88
C PRO A 142 8.05 -10.07 8.37
N TYR A 143 9.03 -10.65 9.05
CA TYR A 143 9.23 -10.51 10.49
C TYR A 143 10.51 -9.73 10.83
N PHE A 144 11.04 -8.97 9.87
CA PHE A 144 12.32 -8.27 9.98
C PHE A 144 12.43 -7.43 11.25
N SER A 145 11.41 -6.63 11.56
CA SER A 145 11.35 -5.78 12.77
C SER A 145 11.33 -6.62 14.05
N PHE A 146 10.49 -7.65 14.12
CA PHE A 146 10.28 -8.43 15.34
C PHE A 146 11.45 -9.38 15.65
N PHE A 147 12.12 -9.91 14.62
CA PHE A 147 13.36 -10.68 14.80
C PHE A 147 14.60 -9.79 14.97
N LYS A 148 14.51 -8.50 14.65
CA LYS A 148 15.61 -7.53 14.67
C LYS A 148 16.76 -7.94 13.74
N LEU A 149 16.42 -8.39 12.53
CA LEU A 149 17.39 -8.90 11.54
C LEU A 149 18.35 -7.81 11.04
N GLY A 150 17.91 -6.55 11.02
CA GLY A 150 18.73 -5.37 10.67
C GLY A 150 19.15 -4.49 11.83
N GLY A 151 19.00 -4.95 13.08
CA GLY A 151 19.21 -4.09 14.25
C GLY A 151 18.03 -3.12 14.46
N ASP A 152 18.33 -1.83 14.63
CA ASP A 152 17.31 -0.82 14.97
C ASP A 152 16.69 -0.12 13.76
N THR A 153 17.26 -0.31 12.57
CA THR A 153 16.66 0.12 11.30
C THR A 153 15.82 -1.01 10.72
N SER A 154 14.60 -0.71 10.29
CA SER A 154 13.81 -1.61 9.43
C SER A 154 14.25 -1.43 7.98
N MET A 155 14.19 -2.47 7.15
CA MET A 155 14.53 -2.37 5.72
C MET A 155 13.63 -1.41 4.93
N SER A 156 12.47 -1.02 5.47
CA SER A 156 11.37 -0.45 4.69
C SER A 156 10.44 0.47 5.48
N THR A 157 11.01 1.39 6.28
CA THR A 157 10.21 2.45 6.93
C THR A 157 9.71 3.47 5.90
N VAL A 158 8.56 4.09 6.20
CA VAL A 158 8.02 5.24 5.43
C VAL A 158 9.09 6.29 5.20
N ASP A 159 9.85 6.64 6.25
CA ASP A 159 10.84 7.73 6.19
C ASP A 159 12.01 7.44 5.24
N LEU A 160 12.33 6.16 5.01
CA LEU A 160 13.38 5.73 4.08
C LEU A 160 12.87 5.50 2.66
N ASN A 161 11.55 5.44 2.48
CA ASN A 161 10.91 5.10 1.20
C ASN A 161 9.76 6.08 0.89
N ALA A 162 9.95 7.34 1.28
CA ALA A 162 8.89 8.34 1.31
C ALA A 162 8.42 8.68 -0.10
N SER A 163 9.34 8.74 -1.06
CA SER A 163 9.06 9.03 -2.47
C SER A 163 8.26 7.90 -3.13
N PHE A 164 8.62 6.64 -2.88
CA PHE A 164 7.89 5.46 -3.36
C PHE A 164 6.52 5.33 -2.72
N GLU A 165 6.41 5.51 -1.40
CA GLU A 165 5.11 5.47 -0.73
C GLU A 165 4.17 6.55 -1.25
N LEU A 166 4.66 7.79 -1.41
CA LEU A 166 3.88 8.89 -1.96
C LEU A 166 3.43 8.60 -3.39
N PHE A 167 4.33 8.12 -4.25
CA PHE A 167 4.03 7.75 -5.63
C PHE A 167 2.97 6.64 -5.69
N ALA A 168 3.21 5.51 -5.02
CA ALA A 168 2.36 4.33 -5.08
C ALA A 168 0.96 4.59 -4.50
N HIS A 169 0.88 5.31 -3.40
CA HIS A 169 -0.42 5.71 -2.84
C HIS A 169 -1.10 6.80 -3.65
N THR A 170 -0.37 7.66 -4.39
CA THR A 170 -1.01 8.56 -5.36
C THR A 170 -1.71 7.76 -6.45
N VAL A 171 -1.02 6.78 -7.06
CA VAL A 171 -1.61 5.88 -8.07
C VAL A 171 -2.86 5.18 -7.50
N GLY A 172 -2.74 4.57 -6.32
CA GLY A 172 -3.88 3.92 -5.69
C GLY A 172 -5.03 4.86 -5.36
N THR A 173 -4.76 6.10 -4.97
CA THR A 173 -5.79 7.10 -4.69
C THR A 173 -6.57 7.46 -5.95
N VAL A 174 -5.88 7.67 -7.07
CA VAL A 174 -6.51 7.92 -8.39
C VAL A 174 -7.39 6.75 -8.82
N LEU A 175 -6.98 5.52 -8.50
CA LEU A 175 -7.73 4.29 -8.78
C LEU A 175 -8.84 3.98 -7.73
N GLY A 176 -9.09 4.89 -6.78
CA GLY A 176 -10.16 4.74 -5.79
C GLY A 176 -9.85 3.84 -4.59
N SER A 177 -8.58 3.49 -4.36
CA SER A 177 -8.17 2.71 -3.18
C SER A 177 -8.46 3.45 -1.87
N THR A 178 -9.31 2.87 -1.04
CA THR A 178 -9.62 3.41 0.30
C THR A 178 -8.41 3.35 1.23
N ARG A 179 -7.52 2.36 1.04
CA ARG A 179 -6.25 2.27 1.76
C ARG A 179 -5.36 3.47 1.41
N SER A 180 -5.15 3.71 0.12
CA SER A 180 -4.23 4.76 -0.34
C SER A 180 -4.72 6.16 -0.04
N LYS A 181 -6.02 6.45 -0.23
CA LYS A 181 -6.53 7.80 0.04
C LYS A 181 -6.40 8.23 1.50
N ASN A 182 -6.33 7.26 2.42
CA ASN A 182 -6.19 7.49 3.86
C ASN A 182 -4.77 7.24 4.38
N ALA A 183 -3.80 6.93 3.51
CA ALA A 183 -2.41 6.80 3.89
C ALA A 183 -1.86 8.15 4.39
N ARG A 184 -1.01 8.11 5.42
CA ARG A 184 -0.40 9.31 6.01
C ARG A 184 0.53 9.96 4.98
N MET A 185 0.51 11.30 4.92
CA MET A 185 1.47 12.05 4.11
C MET A 185 2.88 11.91 4.72
N PRO A 186 3.90 11.46 3.96
CA PRO A 186 5.28 11.48 4.42
C PRO A 186 5.77 12.92 4.61
N GLU A 187 6.66 13.15 5.59
CA GLU A 187 7.17 14.50 5.89
C GLU A 187 8.21 14.98 4.87
N ILE A 188 8.95 14.05 4.26
CA ILE A 188 10.08 14.31 3.36
C ILE A 188 9.81 13.64 2.01
N ALA A 189 8.80 14.09 1.29
CA ALA A 189 8.51 13.54 -0.03
C ALA A 189 8.30 14.66 -1.06
N GLU A 190 8.89 14.48 -2.24
CA GLU A 190 8.80 15.46 -3.30
C GLU A 190 7.44 15.44 -3.99
N ARG A 191 6.94 16.64 -4.31
CA ARG A 191 5.64 16.82 -4.97
C ARG A 191 5.61 16.23 -6.38
N THR A 192 6.76 16.16 -7.04
CA THR A 192 6.99 15.50 -8.33
C THR A 192 6.53 14.03 -8.32
N ALA A 193 6.67 13.32 -7.19
CA ALA A 193 6.17 11.96 -7.04
C ALA A 193 4.64 11.86 -7.17
N ILE A 194 3.90 12.87 -6.70
CA ILE A 194 2.44 12.96 -6.89
C ILE A 194 2.14 13.15 -8.38
N GLU A 195 2.84 14.07 -9.04
CA GLU A 195 2.58 14.41 -10.45
C GLU A 195 2.83 13.20 -11.36
N SER A 196 3.92 12.44 -11.14
CA SER A 196 4.18 11.16 -11.79
C SER A 196 3.12 10.10 -11.47
N GLY A 197 2.73 9.99 -10.20
CA GLY A 197 1.69 9.05 -9.76
C GLY A 197 0.32 9.34 -10.38
N LEU A 198 -0.03 10.60 -10.62
CA LEU A 198 -1.26 10.98 -11.31
C LEU A 198 -1.28 10.47 -12.75
N ILE A 199 -0.15 10.53 -13.45
CA ILE A 199 -0.02 10.08 -14.84
C ILE A 199 -0.14 8.56 -14.90
N VAL A 200 0.63 7.83 -14.08
CA VAL A 200 0.58 6.36 -14.04
C VAL A 200 -0.80 5.87 -13.59
N GLY A 201 -1.44 6.53 -12.62
CA GLY A 201 -2.82 6.24 -12.23
C GLY A 201 -3.83 6.45 -13.37
N ALA A 202 -3.68 7.51 -14.15
CA ALA A 202 -4.52 7.77 -15.33
C ALA A 202 -4.33 6.71 -16.42
N ILE A 203 -3.09 6.30 -16.68
CA ILE A 203 -2.76 5.21 -17.61
C ILE A 203 -3.43 3.92 -17.18
N LYS A 204 -3.32 3.56 -15.89
CA LYS A 204 -3.94 2.34 -15.38
C LYS A 204 -5.48 2.40 -15.48
N ALA A 205 -6.08 3.57 -15.24
CA ALA A 205 -7.52 3.76 -15.43
C ALA A 205 -7.95 3.54 -16.89
N VAL A 206 -7.20 4.11 -17.85
CA VAL A 206 -7.44 3.89 -19.28
C VAL A 206 -7.26 2.41 -19.65
N ASN A 207 -6.18 1.77 -19.20
CA ASN A 207 -5.94 0.35 -19.45
C ASN A 207 -7.07 -0.53 -18.93
N ARG A 208 -7.55 -0.30 -17.70
CA ARG A 208 -8.68 -1.03 -17.10
C ARG A 208 -9.93 -0.92 -17.98
N GLN A 209 -10.24 0.28 -18.46
CA GLN A 209 -11.39 0.50 -19.31
C GLN A 209 -11.22 -0.19 -20.68
N GLN A 210 -10.02 -0.13 -21.28
CA GLN A 210 -9.73 -0.84 -22.52
C GLN A 210 -9.89 -2.35 -22.41
N GLN A 211 -9.44 -2.95 -21.29
CA GLN A 211 -9.64 -4.38 -21.02
C GLN A 211 -11.13 -4.73 -20.91
N ALA A 212 -11.91 -3.92 -20.20
CA ALA A 212 -13.35 -4.13 -20.07
C ALA A 212 -14.10 -4.02 -21.41
N LEU A 213 -13.73 -3.02 -22.23
CA LEU A 213 -14.26 -2.84 -23.59
C LEU A 213 -13.93 -4.06 -24.46
N ALA A 214 -12.70 -4.57 -24.40
CA ALA A 214 -12.27 -5.75 -25.17
C ALA A 214 -13.00 -7.03 -24.72
N ASN A 215 -13.29 -7.16 -23.42
CA ASN A 215 -13.97 -8.32 -22.84
C ASN A 215 -15.51 -8.24 -22.89
N GLN A 216 -16.09 -7.15 -23.42
CA GLN A 216 -17.54 -6.89 -23.42
C GLN A 216 -18.16 -6.79 -22.01
N GLU A 217 -17.39 -6.37 -21.01
CA GLU A 217 -17.79 -6.28 -19.60
C GLU A 217 -18.20 -4.84 -19.19
N LEU A 218 -19.00 -4.14 -20.01
CA LEU A 218 -19.28 -2.70 -19.80
C LEU A 218 -20.27 -2.37 -18.66
N GLY A 219 -21.13 -3.31 -18.26
CA GLY A 219 -22.37 -3.03 -17.51
C GLY A 219 -22.22 -2.24 -16.20
N ASP A 220 -21.11 -2.40 -15.48
CA ASP A 220 -20.88 -1.76 -14.17
C ASP A 220 -19.84 -0.62 -14.20
N LEU A 221 -19.15 -0.42 -15.33
CA LEU A 221 -18.00 0.50 -15.44
C LEU A 221 -18.38 1.87 -16.00
N GLU A 222 -19.44 1.95 -16.83
CA GLU A 222 -19.85 3.20 -17.49
C GLU A 222 -20.14 4.31 -16.47
N GLU A 223 -20.97 4.08 -15.45
CA GLU A 223 -21.37 5.11 -14.49
C GLU A 223 -20.23 5.69 -13.63
N LYS A 224 -19.15 4.93 -13.41
CA LYS A 224 -18.06 5.37 -12.53
C LYS A 224 -16.94 6.07 -13.28
N ASP A 225 -16.72 5.79 -14.56
CA ASP A 225 -15.52 6.23 -15.30
C ASP A 225 -15.82 7.02 -16.59
N ASP A 226 -16.96 7.73 -16.65
CA ASP A 226 -17.38 8.62 -17.75
C ASP A 226 -16.24 9.47 -18.35
N ILE A 227 -15.39 10.06 -17.50
CA ILE A 227 -14.29 10.93 -17.96
C ILE A 227 -13.15 10.15 -18.64
N VAL A 228 -12.95 8.88 -18.28
CA VAL A 228 -11.96 7.98 -18.90
C VAL A 228 -12.51 7.47 -20.23
N ILE A 229 -13.79 7.11 -20.27
CA ILE A 229 -14.47 6.69 -21.50
C ILE A 229 -14.44 7.83 -22.54
N ALA A 230 -14.83 9.04 -22.13
CA ALA A 230 -14.78 10.21 -23.00
C ALA A 230 -13.34 10.53 -23.47
N PHE A 231 -12.33 10.29 -22.63
CA PHE A 231 -10.93 10.42 -23.02
C PHE A 231 -10.55 9.42 -24.12
N ILE A 232 -10.84 8.13 -23.91
CA ILE A 232 -10.55 7.06 -24.87
C ILE A 232 -11.22 7.33 -26.22
N GLN A 233 -12.50 7.68 -26.21
CA GLN A 233 -13.27 7.98 -27.43
C GLN A 233 -12.69 9.18 -28.19
N LYS A 234 -12.21 10.20 -27.48
CA LYS A 234 -11.65 11.42 -28.09
C LYS A 234 -10.27 11.20 -28.69
N GLU A 235 -9.41 10.46 -28.01
CA GLU A 235 -8.01 10.34 -28.43
C GLU A 235 -7.85 9.46 -29.67
N ALA A 236 -8.83 8.63 -30.03
CA ALA A 236 -8.85 7.78 -31.23
C ALA A 236 -7.57 6.93 -31.42
N GLN A 237 -6.77 6.78 -30.36
CA GLN A 237 -5.56 5.99 -30.30
C GLN A 237 -5.89 4.59 -29.78
N ASN A 238 -5.26 3.58 -30.39
CA ASN A 238 -5.29 2.21 -29.89
C ASN A 238 -4.36 2.11 -28.68
N PHE A 239 -4.86 2.49 -27.51
CA PHE A 239 -4.15 2.23 -26.26
C PHE A 239 -4.00 0.71 -26.03
N PRO A 240 -2.85 0.23 -25.54
CA PRO A 240 -2.64 -1.19 -25.27
C PRO A 240 -3.61 -1.73 -24.22
N THR A 241 -4.08 -2.96 -24.43
CA THR A 241 -4.85 -3.69 -23.42
C THR A 241 -3.94 -4.38 -22.39
N ASN A 242 -2.65 -4.52 -22.69
CA ASN A 242 -1.65 -5.10 -21.79
C ASN A 242 -1.04 -4.05 -20.84
N MET A 243 -0.28 -4.51 -19.84
CA MET A 243 0.46 -3.67 -18.88
C MET A 243 1.98 -3.72 -19.12
N ASN A 244 2.42 -3.83 -20.38
CA ASN A 244 3.83 -3.75 -20.74
C ASN A 244 4.32 -2.30 -20.61
N SER A 245 5.28 -2.04 -19.71
CA SER A 245 5.74 -0.67 -19.44
C SER A 245 6.35 0.01 -20.67
N GLU A 246 7.16 -0.70 -21.46
CA GLU A 246 7.82 -0.15 -22.64
C GLU A 246 6.83 0.29 -23.73
N GLU A 247 5.73 -0.45 -23.93
CA GLU A 247 4.67 -0.07 -24.89
C GLU A 247 3.98 1.21 -24.45
N TRP A 248 3.64 1.32 -23.18
CA TRP A 248 3.02 2.52 -22.61
C TRP A 248 3.96 3.72 -22.63
N GLU A 249 5.23 3.50 -22.28
CA GLU A 249 6.28 4.50 -22.34
C GLU A 249 6.42 5.07 -23.76
N LYS A 250 6.46 4.22 -24.79
CA LYS A 250 6.55 4.68 -26.19
C LYS A 250 5.39 5.59 -26.58
N ILE A 251 4.18 5.32 -26.07
CA ILE A 251 2.99 6.14 -26.32
C ILE A 251 3.09 7.48 -25.60
N VAL A 252 3.48 7.48 -24.33
CA VAL A 252 3.52 8.71 -23.53
C VAL A 252 4.80 9.53 -23.71
N ARG A 253 5.80 9.02 -24.43
CA ARG A 253 7.01 9.78 -24.80
C ARG A 253 6.69 11.01 -25.65
N ASP A 254 5.57 10.99 -26.38
CA ASP A 254 5.04 12.19 -27.02
C ASP A 254 4.54 13.20 -25.97
N LYS A 255 5.03 14.44 -26.04
CA LYS A 255 4.76 15.48 -25.04
C LYS A 255 3.27 15.84 -24.95
N ASP A 256 2.54 15.81 -26.07
CA ASP A 256 1.11 16.10 -26.08
C ASP A 256 0.32 14.98 -25.38
N THR A 257 0.67 13.73 -25.68
CA THR A 257 0.11 12.53 -25.05
C THR A 257 0.38 12.49 -23.55
N LEU A 258 1.63 12.77 -23.12
CA LEU A 258 1.97 12.88 -21.70
C LEU A 258 1.11 13.93 -20.99
N ARG A 259 0.96 15.11 -21.61
CA ARG A 259 0.15 16.21 -21.07
C ARG A 259 -1.32 15.81 -20.94
N LYS A 260 -1.86 15.08 -21.91
CA LYS A 260 -3.22 14.56 -21.90
C LYS A 260 -3.46 13.60 -20.73
N PHE A 261 -2.57 12.65 -20.49
CA PHE A 261 -2.65 11.76 -19.32
C PHE A 261 -2.51 12.51 -18.01
N ALA A 262 -1.61 13.49 -17.93
CA ALA A 262 -1.44 14.30 -16.74
C ALA A 262 -2.70 15.14 -16.41
N LEU A 263 -3.39 15.66 -17.45
CA LEU A 263 -4.68 16.33 -17.31
C LEU A 263 -5.79 15.36 -16.90
N LEU A 264 -5.82 14.13 -17.43
CA LEU A 264 -6.77 13.09 -17.03
C LEU A 264 -6.57 12.72 -15.55
N GLY A 265 -5.34 12.49 -15.12
CA GLY A 265 -4.99 12.19 -13.73
C GLY A 265 -5.50 13.26 -12.76
N LYS A 266 -5.34 14.54 -13.11
CA LYS A 266 -5.93 15.64 -12.32
C LYS A 266 -7.45 15.60 -12.25
N ARG A 267 -8.12 15.30 -13.37
CA ARG A 267 -9.60 15.21 -13.39
C ARG A 267 -10.08 14.08 -12.50
N LEU A 268 -9.40 12.94 -12.53
CA LEU A 268 -9.65 11.81 -11.62
C LEU A 268 -9.42 12.21 -10.16
N ALA A 269 -8.30 12.89 -9.88
CA ALA A 269 -7.99 13.36 -8.53
C ALA A 269 -9.04 14.33 -7.95
N LYS A 270 -9.66 15.17 -8.77
CA LYS A 270 -10.75 16.06 -8.31
C LYS A 270 -12.00 15.30 -7.84
N ARG A 271 -12.23 14.09 -8.33
CA ARG A 271 -13.38 13.24 -7.95
C ARG A 271 -13.18 12.52 -6.62
N ILE A 272 -12.00 12.60 -6.02
CA ILE A 272 -11.73 11.95 -4.73
C ILE A 272 -12.58 12.59 -3.62
N THR A 273 -13.33 11.74 -2.92
CA THR A 273 -14.16 12.10 -1.76
C THR A 273 -13.72 11.36 -0.49
N ASP A 274 -14.19 11.85 0.66
CA ASP A 274 -14.01 11.23 1.98
C ASP A 274 -12.53 11.03 2.35
N VAL A 275 -11.75 12.10 2.19
CA VAL A 275 -10.33 12.17 2.57
C VAL A 275 -10.15 12.81 3.93
N ARG A 276 -9.19 12.31 4.71
CA ARG A 276 -8.84 12.85 6.04
C ARG A 276 -7.74 13.89 5.91
N SER A 277 -7.68 14.86 6.83
CA SER A 277 -6.55 15.80 6.89
C SER A 277 -5.22 15.07 7.14
N GLY A 278 -4.13 15.60 6.57
CA GLY A 278 -2.78 15.01 6.72
C GLY A 278 -2.57 13.68 5.96
N THR A 279 -3.44 13.36 5.01
CA THR A 279 -3.32 12.15 4.18
C THR A 279 -2.89 12.47 2.76
N ILE A 280 -2.34 11.47 2.08
CA ILE A 280 -1.98 11.54 0.67
C ILE A 280 -3.21 11.89 -0.19
N GLY A 281 -4.39 11.34 0.12
CA GLY A 281 -5.61 11.66 -0.61
C GLY A 281 -6.00 13.14 -0.55
N ALA A 282 -5.79 13.80 0.59
CA ALA A 282 -6.02 15.24 0.71
C ALA A 282 -5.03 16.04 -0.15
N GLU A 283 -3.75 15.64 -0.16
CA GLU A 283 -2.72 16.35 -0.92
C GLU A 283 -2.88 16.16 -2.43
N VAL A 284 -3.16 14.94 -2.89
CA VAL A 284 -3.46 14.62 -4.30
C VAL A 284 -4.60 15.50 -4.83
N LYS A 285 -5.63 15.72 -4.00
CA LYS A 285 -6.76 16.59 -4.34
C LYS A 285 -6.34 18.07 -4.46
N ASN A 286 -5.43 18.54 -3.60
CA ASN A 286 -4.88 19.90 -3.67
C ASN A 286 -4.04 20.11 -4.93
N VAL A 287 -3.15 19.15 -5.24
CA VAL A 287 -2.26 19.19 -6.42
C VAL A 287 -3.03 19.25 -7.73
N ALA A 288 -4.23 18.68 -7.79
CA ALA A 288 -5.09 18.74 -8.98
C ALA A 288 -5.47 20.17 -9.41
N GLY A 289 -5.26 21.18 -8.56
CA GLY A 289 -5.48 22.60 -8.86
C GLY A 289 -4.29 23.36 -9.47
N LEU A 290 -3.09 22.78 -9.51
CA LEU A 290 -1.84 23.51 -9.79
C LEU A 290 -1.19 23.11 -11.13
N SER A 291 -0.26 23.88 -11.70
CA SER A 291 0.42 23.55 -12.98
C SER A 291 1.28 22.27 -12.90
N LEU A 292 1.42 21.53 -14.01
CA LEU A 292 2.23 20.28 -14.13
C LEU A 292 3.52 20.47 -14.95
N GLU A 293 3.84 21.68 -15.38
CA GLU A 293 4.95 21.94 -16.31
C GLU A 293 6.34 21.58 -15.73
N SER A 294 6.47 21.47 -14.41
CA SER A 294 7.70 20.98 -13.74
C SER A 294 7.84 19.47 -13.86
N ALA A 295 6.86 18.66 -13.42
CA ALA A 295 6.96 17.21 -13.57
C ALA A 295 6.96 16.75 -15.01
N LEU A 296 6.22 17.40 -15.91
CA LEU A 296 6.29 17.06 -17.34
C LEU A 296 7.72 17.23 -17.88
N ARG A 297 8.48 18.20 -17.37
CA ARG A 297 9.89 18.38 -17.76
C ARG A 297 10.79 17.32 -17.16
N GLU A 298 10.62 16.97 -15.89
CA GLU A 298 11.43 15.91 -15.25
C GLU A 298 11.12 14.53 -15.82
N LEU A 299 9.86 14.20 -16.03
CA LEU A 299 9.44 12.93 -16.66
C LEU A 299 10.00 12.77 -18.06
N MET A 300 10.03 13.84 -18.87
CA MET A 300 10.64 13.81 -20.19
C MET A 300 12.16 13.58 -20.18
N LYS A 301 12.84 13.74 -19.04
CA LYS A 301 14.25 13.34 -18.90
C LYS A 301 14.41 11.85 -18.58
N LEU A 302 13.40 11.27 -17.94
CA LEU A 302 13.39 9.87 -17.50
C LEU A 302 12.88 8.92 -18.58
N LEU A 303 11.98 9.39 -19.45
CA LEU A 303 11.46 8.68 -20.62
C LEU A 303 12.37 8.96 -21.82
#